data_AF-A0A1I0V6K4-F1
#
_entry.id   AF-A0A1I0V6K4-F1
#
_cell.length_a   1.000
_cell.length_b   1.000
_cell.length_c   1.000
_cell.angle_alpha   90.00
_cell.angle_beta   90.00
_cell.angle_gamma   90.00
#
_symmetry.space_group_name_H-M   'P 1'
#
loop_
_entity.id
_entity.type
_entity.pdbx_description
1 polymer ?
#
loop_
_entity_poly.entity_id
_entity_poly.type
_entity_poly.pdbx_seq_one_letter_code
_entity_poly.pdbx_strand_id
1 'polypeptide(L)'
;MASTEGIEFDTKMQNLSKGLFSGEGFFILNVKGSGTLFVSSFGAIHPLSLADGEEIIIDNGNLVAWPDYMDYTIEKASSGWISGIKSGECLATRFRGPGTVLIQTRNPSGFEAWIRSMVPGK
;
A
#
# COMPACT_ATOMS: atom_id res chain seq x y z
N MET A 1 -4.96 14.39 -3.02
CA MET A 1 -5.11 13.81 -4.38
C MET A 1 -6.16 14.61 -5.15
N ALA A 2 -6.07 14.66 -6.48
CA ALA A 2 -7.02 15.35 -7.36
C ALA A 2 -7.02 14.69 -8.75
N SER A 3 -8.06 14.92 -9.56
CA SER A 3 -8.10 14.44 -10.95
C SER A 3 -8.90 15.39 -11.85
N THR A 4 -8.67 15.28 -13.15
CA THR A 4 -9.56 15.88 -14.17
C THR A 4 -10.88 15.08 -14.28
N GLU A 5 -11.90 15.69 -14.88
CA GLU A 5 -13.27 15.15 -14.97
C GLU A 5 -13.37 13.76 -15.64
N GLY A 6 -12.51 13.45 -16.61
CA GLY A 6 -12.54 12.16 -17.32
C GLY A 6 -11.97 10.95 -16.56
N ILE A 7 -11.69 11.11 -15.26
CA ILE A 7 -11.16 10.05 -14.39
C ILE A 7 -12.25 9.53 -13.46
N GLU A 8 -12.46 8.22 -13.48
CA GLU A 8 -13.43 7.51 -12.65
C GLU A 8 -12.71 6.68 -11.58
N PHE A 9 -13.34 6.58 -10.40
CA PHE A 9 -12.82 5.83 -9.26
C PHE A 9 -13.83 4.76 -8.84
N ASP A 10 -13.35 3.53 -8.67
CA ASP A 10 -14.07 2.44 -8.03
C ASP A 10 -13.27 1.97 -6.80
N THR A 11 -13.96 1.69 -5.70
CA THR A 11 -13.31 1.17 -4.49
C THR A 11 -13.48 -0.33 -4.45
N LYS A 12 -12.38 -1.05 -4.67
CA LYS A 12 -12.36 -2.49 -4.46
C LYS A 12 -11.98 -2.76 -2.99
N MET A 13 -12.99 -3.03 -2.17
CA MET A 13 -12.74 -3.66 -0.88
C MET A 13 -12.30 -5.10 -1.16
N GLN A 14 -11.05 -5.40 -0.86
CA GLN A 14 -10.57 -6.78 -0.94
C GLN A 14 -11.22 -7.52 0.22
N ASN A 15 -12.23 -8.34 -0.09
CA ASN A 15 -13.01 -9.12 0.87
C ASN A 15 -12.10 -10.10 1.61
N LEU A 16 -11.48 -9.61 2.69
CA LEU A 16 -10.77 -10.44 3.63
C LEU A 16 -11.81 -11.04 4.56
N SER A 17 -12.51 -12.04 4.05
CA SER A 17 -13.79 -12.57 4.52
C SER A 17 -13.85 -13.08 5.97
N LYS A 18 -12.80 -12.90 6.79
CA LYS A 18 -12.78 -13.17 8.24
C LYS A 18 -11.84 -12.26 9.05
N GLY A 19 -11.68 -10.99 8.69
CA GLY A 19 -10.80 -10.11 9.46
C GLY A 19 -11.19 -8.66 9.37
N LEU A 20 -12.02 -8.21 10.32
CA LEU A 20 -12.02 -6.82 10.74
C LEU A 20 -10.62 -6.56 11.34
N PHE A 21 -9.66 -6.15 10.51
CA PHE A 21 -8.33 -5.77 10.97
C PHE A 21 -8.48 -4.52 11.81
N SER A 22 -8.23 -4.64 13.12
CA SER A 22 -7.59 -3.68 14.04
C SER A 22 -7.70 -2.15 13.83
N GLY A 23 -8.67 -1.63 13.07
CA GLY A 23 -8.80 -0.23 12.68
C GLY A 23 -8.28 0.16 11.29
N GLU A 24 -7.56 -0.71 10.57
CA GLU A 24 -7.01 -0.42 9.23
C GLU A 24 -7.58 -1.39 8.19
N GLY A 25 -8.63 -0.96 7.47
CA GLY A 25 -9.04 -1.64 6.26
C GLY A 25 -8.04 -1.37 5.13
N PHE A 26 -7.68 -2.40 4.36
CA PHE A 26 -6.91 -2.19 3.13
C PHE A 26 -7.86 -1.99 1.96
N PHE A 27 -7.99 -0.74 1.51
CA PHE A 27 -8.84 -0.36 0.39
C PHE A 27 -7.96 -0.04 -0.81
N ILE A 28 -8.25 -0.66 -1.96
CA ILE A 28 -7.61 -0.30 -3.22
C ILE A 28 -8.59 0.53 -4.03
N LEU A 29 -8.16 1.70 -4.47
CA LEU A 29 -8.87 2.51 -5.45
C LEU A 29 -8.45 2.04 -6.85
N ASN A 30 -9.41 1.52 -7.60
CA ASN A 30 -9.25 1.28 -9.02
C ASN A 30 -9.58 2.58 -9.76
N VAL A 31 -8.65 3.04 -10.61
CA VAL A 31 -8.79 4.30 -11.34
C VAL A 31 -8.81 4.00 -12.83
N LYS A 32 -9.83 4.52 -13.53
CA LYS A 32 -10.04 4.32 -14.98
C LYS A 32 -10.39 5.63 -15.67
N GLY A 33 -10.36 5.62 -17.00
CA GLY A 33 -10.72 6.76 -17.83
C GLY A 33 -9.52 7.46 -18.46
N SER A 34 -9.72 8.69 -18.91
CA SER A 34 -8.71 9.48 -19.62
C SER A 34 -8.64 10.88 -19.05
N GLY A 35 -7.44 11.30 -18.66
CA GLY A 35 -7.22 12.58 -18.01
C GLY A 35 -5.93 12.61 -17.20
N THR A 36 -5.82 13.56 -16.28
CA THR A 36 -4.69 13.67 -15.35
C THR A 36 -5.11 13.29 -13.94
N LEU A 37 -4.36 12.38 -13.33
CA LEU A 37 -4.49 12.00 -11.92
C LEU A 37 -3.29 12.55 -11.14
N PHE A 38 -3.58 13.28 -10.07
CA PHE A 38 -2.59 13.77 -9.11
C PHE A 38 -2.60 12.89 -7.86
N VAL A 39 -1.55 12.10 -7.70
CA VAL A 39 -1.30 11.27 -6.51
C VAL A 39 -0.34 11.97 -5.54
N SER A 40 -0.44 11.63 -4.26
CA SER A 40 0.43 12.15 -3.21
C SER A 40 0.99 11.00 -2.39
N SER A 41 2.23 11.14 -1.93
CA SER A 41 2.92 10.19 -1.06
C SER A 41 3.41 10.85 0.22
N PHE A 42 3.70 10.03 1.23
CA PHE A 42 4.50 10.46 2.37
C PHE A 42 5.98 10.23 2.09
N GLY A 43 6.72 11.32 1.89
CA GLY A 43 8.08 11.28 1.34
C GLY A 43 8.09 11.23 -0.19
N ALA A 44 9.24 10.88 -0.78
CA ALA A 44 9.40 10.75 -2.22
C ALA A 44 8.68 9.51 -2.77
N ILE A 45 8.21 9.60 -4.03
CA ILE A 45 7.74 8.47 -4.83
C ILE A 45 8.96 7.82 -5.50
N HIS A 46 9.10 6.51 -5.35
CA HIS A 46 10.16 5.73 -5.99
C HIS A 46 9.56 4.61 -6.86
N PRO A 47 9.92 4.52 -8.15
CA PRO A 47 9.44 3.46 -9.03
C PRO A 47 10.28 2.18 -8.88
N LEU A 48 9.61 1.04 -8.75
CA LEU A 48 10.21 -0.29 -8.78
C LEU A 48 9.73 -1.01 -10.04
N SER A 49 10.62 -1.15 -11.03
CA SER A 49 10.32 -1.85 -12.28
C SER A 49 10.71 -3.32 -12.17
N LEU A 50 9.74 -4.20 -12.37
CA LEU A 50 9.90 -5.65 -12.33
C LEU A 50 9.90 -6.20 -13.76
N ALA A 51 10.90 -7.01 -14.08
CA ALA A 51 10.92 -7.80 -15.31
C ALA A 51 9.87 -8.93 -15.27
N ASP A 52 9.63 -9.57 -16.41
CA ASP A 52 8.73 -10.73 -16.48
C ASP A 52 9.16 -11.83 -15.52
N GLY A 53 8.25 -12.27 -14.65
CA GLY A 53 8.51 -13.28 -13.63
C GLY A 53 9.30 -12.82 -12.39
N GLU A 54 9.79 -11.58 -12.35
CA GLU A 54 10.45 -11.03 -11.17
C GLU A 54 9.43 -10.74 -10.07
N GLU A 55 9.76 -11.06 -8.82
CA GLU A 55 8.88 -10.86 -7.66
C GLU A 55 9.47 -9.90 -6.64
N ILE A 56 8.59 -9.16 -5.98
CA ILE A 56 8.93 -8.32 -4.84
C ILE A 56 7.79 -8.32 -3.82
N ILE A 57 8.14 -8.23 -2.54
CA ILE A 57 7.17 -8.06 -1.45
C ILE A 57 7.34 -6.65 -0.90
N ILE A 58 6.24 -5.90 -0.84
CA ILE A 58 6.21 -4.50 -0.43
C ILE A 58 5.24 -4.34 0.73
N ASP A 59 5.64 -3.62 1.78
CA ASP A 59 4.74 -3.25 2.88
C ASP A 59 3.57 -2.41 2.36
N ASN A 60 2.36 -2.70 2.82
CA ASN A 60 1.15 -2.04 2.32
C ASN A 60 1.12 -0.53 2.62
N GLY A 61 1.71 -0.11 3.74
CA GLY A 61 1.84 1.30 4.12
C GLY A 61 2.83 2.06 3.24
N ASN A 62 3.58 1.38 2.37
CA ASN A 62 4.50 1.97 1.42
C ASN A 62 3.99 1.98 -0.04
N LEU A 63 2.80 1.43 -0.31
CA LEU A 63 2.25 1.42 -1.67
C LEU A 63 1.62 2.76 -2.05
N VAL A 64 1.87 3.21 -3.29
CA VAL A 64 1.25 4.42 -3.87
C VAL A 64 0.32 4.05 -5.02
N ALA A 65 0.83 3.40 -6.06
CA ALA A 65 0.06 3.01 -7.24
C ALA A 65 0.77 1.94 -8.07
N TRP A 66 0.02 1.16 -8.84
CA TRP A 66 0.54 0.18 -9.79
C TRP A 66 -0.49 -0.05 -10.91
N PRO A 67 -0.06 -0.55 -12.08
CA PRO A 67 -0.97 -0.91 -13.17
C PRO A 67 -1.94 -2.03 -12.77
N ASP A 68 -3.17 -1.96 -13.28
CA ASP A 68 -4.23 -2.91 -12.95
C ASP A 68 -4.01 -4.33 -13.51
N TYR A 69 -3.13 -4.48 -14.50
CA TYR A 69 -2.77 -5.76 -15.09
C TYR A 69 -1.70 -6.54 -14.31
N MET A 70 -1.01 -5.92 -13.35
CA MET A 70 0.04 -6.61 -12.59
C MET A 70 -0.57 -7.70 -11.70
N ASP A 71 0.09 -8.86 -11.64
CA ASP A 71 -0.26 -9.92 -10.71
C ASP A 71 0.20 -9.54 -9.29
N TYR A 72 -0.72 -9.61 -8.33
CA TYR A 72 -0.41 -9.34 -6.93
C TYR A 72 -1.26 -10.16 -5.96
N THR A 73 -0.66 -10.48 -4.82
CA THR A 73 -1.33 -11.16 -3.70
C THR A 73 -1.04 -10.44 -2.40
N ILE A 74 -2.10 -10.18 -1.61
CA ILE A 74 -1.96 -9.63 -0.26
C ILE A 74 -1.70 -10.78 0.70
N GLU A 75 -0.57 -10.73 1.40
CA GLU A 75 -0.09 -11.73 2.33
C GLU A 75 -0.02 -11.15 3.75
N LYS A 76 -0.11 -12.03 4.76
CA LYS A 76 0.22 -11.62 6.13
C LYS A 76 1.73 -11.47 6.24
N ALA A 77 2.18 -10.31 6.73
CA ALA A 77 3.62 -10.00 6.83
C ALA A 77 4.39 -10.93 7.80
N SER A 78 3.69 -11.69 8.66
CA SER A 78 4.30 -12.67 9.57
C SER A 78 3.43 -13.90 9.77
N SER A 79 4.08 -15.00 10.17
CA SER A 79 3.45 -16.29 10.49
C SER A 79 2.50 -16.24 11.70
N GLY A 80 2.41 -15.11 12.41
CA GLY A 80 1.55 -14.95 13.58
C GLY A 80 1.08 -13.51 13.82
N TRP A 81 -0.21 -13.36 14.07
CA TRP A 81 -0.91 -12.11 14.43
C TRP A 81 -0.22 -11.27 15.51
N ILE A 82 0.44 -11.90 16.49
CA ILE A 82 1.16 -11.21 17.59
C ILE A 82 2.42 -10.49 17.08
N SER A 83 3.08 -11.01 16.05
CA SER A 83 4.29 -10.39 15.48
C SER A 83 3.94 -9.19 14.60
N GLY A 84 2.89 -9.29 13.79
CA GLY A 84 2.40 -8.18 12.95
C GLY A 84 1.88 -6.99 13.75
N ILE A 85 1.19 -7.24 14.87
CA ILE A 85 0.74 -6.17 15.78
C ILE A 85 1.92 -5.48 16.46
N LYS A 86 2.99 -6.22 16.79
CA LYS A 86 4.20 -5.67 17.43
C LYS A 86 5.08 -4.89 16.47
N SER A 87 5.14 -5.28 15.19
CA SER A 87 5.85 -4.50 14.16
C SER A 87 5.05 -3.30 13.66
N GLY A 88 3.72 -3.31 13.86
CA GLY A 88 2.82 -2.31 13.27
C GLY A 88 2.50 -2.58 11.80
N GLU A 89 2.96 -3.71 11.27
CA GLU A 89 2.81 -4.10 9.87
C GLU A 89 2.07 -5.44 9.81
N CYS A 90 0.77 -5.40 9.50
CA CYS A 90 -0.09 -6.59 9.52
C CYS A 90 -0.18 -7.30 8.15
N LEU A 91 0.03 -6.57 7.06
CA LEU A 91 -0.17 -7.05 5.68
C LEU A 91 0.92 -6.49 4.76
N ALA A 92 1.40 -7.33 3.84
CA ALA A 92 2.28 -6.94 2.75
C ALA A 92 1.71 -7.44 1.42
N THR A 93 2.11 -6.83 0.32
CA THR A 93 1.67 -7.23 -1.02
C THR A 93 2.86 -7.77 -1.80
N ARG A 94 2.73 -9.00 -2.28
CA ARG A 94 3.63 -9.60 -3.26
C ARG A 94 3.18 -9.18 -4.65
N PHE A 95 4.09 -8.63 -5.45
CA PHE A 95 3.90 -8.36 -6.86
C PHE A 95 4.76 -9.28 -7.70
N ARG A 96 4.24 -9.68 -8.86
CA ARG A 96 4.99 -10.39 -9.90
C ARG A 96 4.92 -9.61 -11.20
N GLY A 97 6.09 -9.37 -11.80
CA GLY A 97 6.23 -8.63 -13.04
C GLY A 97 5.70 -9.40 -14.26
N PRO A 98 5.57 -8.71 -15.42
CA PRO A 98 6.19 -7.41 -15.70
C PRO A 98 5.34 -6.21 -15.25
N GLY A 99 5.99 -5.12 -14.84
CA GLY A 99 5.32 -3.84 -14.57
C GLY A 99 6.10 -2.93 -13.62
N THR A 100 5.52 -1.79 -13.26
CA THR A 100 6.16 -0.84 -12.32
C THR A 100 5.24 -0.54 -11.15
N VAL A 101 5.74 -0.75 -9.94
CA VAL A 101 5.06 -0.40 -8.69
C VAL A 101 5.65 0.91 -8.17
N LEU A 102 4.80 1.89 -7.90
CA LEU A 102 5.19 3.14 -7.25
C LEU A 102 5.07 2.99 -5.74
N ILE A 103 6.17 3.23 -5.04
CA ILE A 103 6.23 3.19 -3.57
C ILE A 103 6.52 4.57 -2.99
N GLN A 104 6.19 4.74 -1.72
CA GLN A 104 6.58 5.90 -0.94
C GLN A 104 7.74 5.57 0.00
N THR A 105 8.69 6.49 0.13
CA THR A 105 9.92 6.31 0.92
C THR A 105 9.70 6.40 2.43
N ARG A 106 8.54 6.85 2.90
CA ARG A 106 8.21 6.92 4.32
C ARG A 106 6.84 6.30 4.59
N ASN A 107 6.73 5.63 5.74
CA ASN A 107 5.48 5.09 6.25
C ASN A 107 4.94 6.03 7.35
N PRO A 108 3.70 6.56 7.23
CA PRO A 108 3.11 7.45 8.23
C PRO A 108 3.03 6.84 9.62
N SER A 109 2.63 5.57 9.74
CA SER A 109 2.53 4.83 11.01
C SER A 109 3.90 4.64 11.65
N GLY A 110 4.91 4.30 10.84
CA GLY A 110 6.30 4.23 11.30
C GLY A 110 6.83 5.58 11.80
N PHE A 111 6.48 6.68 11.10
CA PHE A 111 6.85 8.03 11.52
C PHE A 111 6.13 8.45 12.81
N GLU A 112 4.85 8.13 12.96
CA GLU A 112 4.10 8.38 14.18
C GLU A 112 4.72 7.64 15.37
N ALA A 113 5.03 6.34 15.21
CA ALA A 113 5.69 5.55 16.24
C ALA A 113 7.04 6.15 16.66
N TRP A 114 7.83 6.63 15.69
CA TRP A 114 9.07 7.33 15.95
C TRP A 114 8.84 8.63 16.74
N ILE A 115 7.87 9.48 16.36
CA ILE A 115 7.54 10.70 17.10
C ILE A 115 7.10 10.38 18.53
N ARG A 116 6.21 9.40 18.72
CA ARG A 116 5.74 8.97 20.05
C ARG A 116 6.87 8.48 20.95
N SER A 117 7.92 7.91 20.39
CA SER A 117 9.09 7.47 21.18
C SER A 117 9.88 8.62 21.80
N MET A 118 9.78 9.84 21.23
CA MET A 118 10.53 11.02 21.67
C MET A 118 9.69 12.03 22.45
N VAL A 119 8.37 12.01 22.25
CA VAL A 119 7.45 12.89 22.99
C VAL A 119 7.12 12.22 24.33
N PRO A 120 7.39 12.87 25.48
CA PRO A 120 6.98 12.34 26.78
C PRO A 120 5.48 12.04 26.76
N GLY A 121 5.11 10.82 27.14
CA GLY A 121 3.71 10.44 27.28
C GLY A 121 3.00 11.36 28.27
N LYS A 122 1.75 11.73 27.96
CA LYS A 122 0.81 12.11 29.01
C LYS A 122 0.34 10.85 29.74
#